data_AF-A0A542XTC6-F1
#
_entry.id   AF-A0A542XTC6-F1
#
_cell.length_a   1.000
_cell.length_b   1.000
_cell.length_c   1.000
_cell.angle_alpha   90.00
_cell.angle_beta   90.00
_cell.angle_gamma   90.00
#
_symmetry.space_group_name_H-M   'P 1'
#
loop_
_entity.id
_entity.type
_entity.pdbx_description
1 polymer ?
#
loop_
_entity_poly.entity_id
_entity_poly.type
_entity_poly.pdbx_seq_one_letter_code
_entity_poly.pdbx_strand_id
1 'polypeptide(L)'
;MTTEVVPGRRRPAHRRLRTGTAVIGDHGLMVVDRYLRALLPWSSPDEPGPDDTVVAVRVGGDPGNARTFCLVFDSTDLVGCWWRDVPTPAVRLSAPRSALREVVSRARTGSAAVMSGRVSIDGDRRTLARLAAFTDRPRMRSYMARLSEMFGSEVPCPPPAPGLRTGSPVVAVLGSPNDPGGAISRIAMDRCQAAVELCRVQPGAHLVLTGGFGAQFNTSSQPHWQHCARWITQRWAGAGHRIVGAVESRHTYEDIFLVREVVRSIGSPPVTVVTSDYHAARVRLLLDLLLPEAAVHATTHPTIDHDERRRLDRHESRALPLTVAATLLFGADPRPGMSLDVDGGRLVLRPL
;
A
#
# COMPACT_ATOMS: atom_id res chain seq x y z
N MET A 1 25.74 -72.66 28.12
CA MET A 1 26.14 -71.47 27.34
C MET A 1 24.87 -70.75 26.91
N THR A 2 24.55 -69.70 27.63
CA THR A 2 23.40 -68.81 27.46
C THR A 2 23.69 -67.80 26.35
N THR A 3 22.81 -67.72 25.36
CA THR A 3 22.85 -66.65 24.35
C THR A 3 21.94 -65.52 24.84
N GLU A 4 22.55 -64.43 25.30
CA GLU A 4 21.86 -63.18 25.66
C GLU A 4 21.28 -62.51 24.41
N VAL A 5 19.99 -62.20 24.47
CA VAL A 5 19.32 -61.31 23.50
C VAL A 5 19.47 -59.88 23.99
N VAL A 6 20.30 -59.09 23.31
CA VAL A 6 20.45 -57.65 23.55
C VAL A 6 19.17 -56.91 23.13
N PRO A 7 18.52 -56.11 23.99
CA PRO A 7 17.37 -55.31 23.59
C PRO A 7 17.84 -54.16 22.68
N GLY A 8 17.29 -54.13 21.46
CA GLY A 8 17.56 -53.09 20.48
C GLY A 8 17.31 -51.67 21.02
N ARG A 9 18.27 -50.78 20.75
CA ARG A 9 18.18 -49.33 21.00
C ARG A 9 16.83 -48.79 20.51
N ARG A 10 16.01 -48.29 21.44
CA ARG A 10 14.81 -47.50 21.10
C ARG A 10 15.25 -46.29 20.25
N ARG A 11 14.68 -46.16 19.05
CA ARG A 11 14.76 -44.93 18.25
C ARG A 11 14.29 -43.75 19.13
N PRO A 12 14.94 -42.58 19.07
CA PRO A 12 14.47 -41.42 19.81
C PRO A 12 13.04 -41.11 19.38
N ALA A 13 12.14 -41.05 20.35
CA ALA A 13 10.76 -40.68 20.11
C ALA A 13 10.75 -39.33 19.38
N HIS A 14 10.19 -39.32 18.17
CA HIS A 14 9.85 -38.06 17.51
C HIS A 14 8.94 -37.29 18.47
N ARG A 15 9.49 -36.21 19.04
CA ARG A 15 8.76 -35.24 19.84
C ARG A 15 7.69 -34.68 18.92
N ARG A 16 6.47 -35.22 18.98
CA ARG A 16 5.30 -34.63 18.33
C ARG A 16 5.18 -33.23 18.90
N LEU A 17 5.49 -32.22 18.08
CA LEU A 17 5.11 -30.85 18.36
C LEU A 17 3.59 -30.86 18.55
N ARG A 18 3.13 -30.62 19.78
CA ARG A 18 1.74 -30.24 20.04
C ARG A 18 1.54 -28.85 19.44
N THR A 19 1.15 -28.80 18.17
CA THR A 19 0.66 -27.58 17.52
C THR A 19 -0.84 -27.48 17.82
N GLY A 20 -1.15 -26.82 18.94
CA GLY A 20 -2.50 -26.36 19.21
C GLY A 20 -2.87 -25.23 18.25
N THR A 21 -4.15 -25.20 17.87
CA THR A 21 -4.83 -24.06 17.27
C THR A 21 -4.52 -22.82 18.10
N ALA A 22 -4.01 -21.77 17.48
CA ALA A 22 -3.81 -20.50 18.18
C ALA A 22 -5.16 -19.81 18.39
N VAL A 23 -5.84 -20.14 19.49
CA VAL A 23 -6.47 -19.12 20.32
C VAL A 23 -5.37 -18.66 21.27
N ILE A 24 -4.84 -17.45 21.10
CA ILE A 24 -3.85 -16.90 22.03
C ILE A 24 -4.60 -16.34 23.23
N GLY A 25 -4.62 -17.12 24.31
CA GLY A 25 -4.81 -16.63 25.67
C GLY A 25 -3.50 -16.03 26.21
N ASP A 26 -3.68 -15.00 27.04
CA ASP A 26 -2.78 -14.35 28.00
C ASP A 26 -1.42 -13.87 27.47
N HIS A 27 -1.47 -12.64 26.93
CA HIS A 27 -0.37 -11.74 26.58
C HIS A 27 0.28 -11.90 25.19
N GLY A 28 -0.46 -11.45 24.15
CA GLY A 28 0.15 -10.68 23.04
C GLY A 28 0.13 -11.30 21.63
N LEU A 29 -0.98 -11.13 20.90
CA LEU A 29 -1.10 -10.31 19.67
C LEU A 29 -2.55 -10.43 19.12
N MET A 30 -3.45 -9.60 19.65
CA MET A 30 -4.81 -9.37 19.11
C MET A 30 -4.74 -8.37 17.94
N VAL A 31 -4.57 -8.81 16.69
CA VAL A 31 -4.91 -7.97 15.52
C VAL A 31 -5.59 -8.76 14.40
N VAL A 32 -5.43 -10.08 14.35
CA VAL A 32 -6.09 -10.90 13.31
C VAL A 32 -7.52 -11.32 13.72
N ASP A 33 -7.82 -11.33 15.02
CA ASP A 33 -9.02 -12.02 15.53
C ASP A 33 -10.29 -11.17 15.53
N ARG A 34 -10.20 -9.87 15.86
CA ARG A 34 -11.40 -9.03 16.01
C ARG A 34 -11.89 -8.42 14.69
N TYR A 35 -10.97 -8.09 13.78
CA TYR A 35 -11.31 -7.49 12.49
C TYR A 35 -11.78 -8.54 11.47
N LEU A 36 -11.12 -9.71 11.37
CA LEU A 36 -11.54 -10.74 10.42
C LEU A 36 -12.83 -11.47 10.84
N ARG A 37 -13.05 -11.72 12.15
CA ARG A 37 -14.30 -12.35 12.63
C ARG A 37 -15.53 -11.44 12.50
N ALA A 38 -15.34 -10.12 12.50
CA ALA A 38 -16.44 -9.17 12.31
C ALA A 38 -16.74 -8.89 10.83
N LEU A 39 -15.77 -9.09 9.93
CA LEU A 39 -15.87 -8.70 8.51
C LEU A 39 -16.19 -9.86 7.55
N LEU A 40 -16.13 -11.10 8.03
CA LEU A 40 -16.58 -12.30 7.34
C LEU A 40 -17.39 -13.10 8.37
N PRO A 41 -18.71 -13.30 8.18
CA PRO A 41 -19.43 -14.26 9.00
C PRO A 41 -18.84 -15.64 8.67
N TRP A 42 -17.90 -16.08 9.50
CA TRP A 42 -17.33 -17.42 9.37
C TRP A 42 -18.32 -18.37 10.00
N SER A 43 -18.96 -19.19 9.17
CA SER A 43 -19.60 -20.43 9.62
C SER A 43 -18.52 -21.48 9.91
N SER A 44 -18.92 -22.52 10.65
CA SER A 44 -18.07 -23.55 11.26
C SER A 44 -16.89 -24.03 10.41
N PRO A 45 -15.74 -24.44 10.99
CA PRO A 45 -14.64 -25.10 10.28
C PRO A 45 -15.02 -26.39 9.51
N ASP A 46 -16.25 -26.90 9.70
CA ASP A 46 -16.79 -28.06 9.01
C ASP A 46 -17.66 -27.70 7.77
N GLU A 47 -17.88 -26.42 7.48
CA GLU A 47 -18.57 -25.98 6.27
C GLU A 47 -17.57 -25.56 5.19
N PRO A 48 -17.72 -26.03 3.94
CA PRO A 48 -16.91 -25.53 2.84
C PRO A 48 -17.15 -24.02 2.71
N GLY A 49 -16.10 -23.24 2.95
CA GLY A 49 -16.11 -21.82 2.68
C GLY A 49 -16.36 -21.59 1.18
N PRO A 50 -17.02 -20.50 0.79
CA PRO A 50 -17.21 -20.20 -0.62
C PRO A 50 -15.85 -20.00 -1.32
N ASP A 51 -15.77 -20.36 -2.61
CA ASP A 51 -14.63 -20.43 -3.57
C ASP A 51 -13.54 -19.31 -3.57
N ASP A 52 -13.62 -18.32 -2.69
CA ASP A 52 -12.73 -17.17 -2.64
C ASP A 52 -12.43 -16.76 -1.18
N THR A 53 -11.82 -17.65 -0.39
CA THR A 53 -11.40 -17.35 0.99
C THR A 53 -9.88 -17.19 1.06
N VAL A 54 -9.39 -16.06 1.59
CA VAL A 54 -7.96 -15.86 1.90
C VAL A 54 -7.75 -16.14 3.38
N VAL A 55 -7.03 -17.21 3.69
CA VAL A 55 -6.68 -17.59 5.05
C VAL A 55 -5.25 -17.14 5.34
N ALA A 56 -5.10 -16.19 6.27
CA ALA A 56 -3.79 -15.80 6.78
C ALA A 56 -3.37 -16.77 7.90
N VAL A 57 -2.44 -17.67 7.60
CA VAL A 57 -1.89 -18.64 8.56
C VAL A 57 -0.51 -18.20 9.00
N ARG A 58 -0.31 -18.08 10.32
CA ARG A 58 1.03 -17.90 10.90
C ARG A 58 1.78 -19.23 10.85
N VAL A 59 2.78 -19.34 9.97
CA VAL A 59 3.49 -20.62 9.72
C VAL A 59 4.68 -20.83 10.66
N GLY A 60 5.21 -19.77 11.28
CA GLY A 60 6.30 -19.90 12.24
C GLY A 60 7.17 -18.65 12.36
N GLY A 61 8.23 -18.78 13.15
CA GLY A 61 9.26 -17.77 13.35
C GLY A 61 10.15 -18.15 14.53
N ASP A 62 11.45 -17.89 14.42
CA ASP A 62 12.40 -18.10 15.50
C ASP A 62 12.01 -17.20 16.70
N PRO A 63 12.05 -17.68 17.97
CA PRO A 63 11.74 -16.87 19.14
C PRO A 63 12.62 -15.60 19.26
N GLY A 64 13.65 -15.42 18.43
CA GLY A 64 14.49 -14.22 18.33
C GLY A 64 14.13 -13.21 17.24
N ASN A 65 14.02 -13.58 15.95
CA ASN A 65 14.35 -12.63 14.86
C ASN A 65 13.25 -12.25 13.84
N ALA A 66 12.40 -13.15 13.36
CA ALA A 66 11.40 -12.83 12.31
C ALA A 66 10.10 -13.61 12.50
N ARG A 67 8.98 -13.07 11.96
CA ARG A 67 7.69 -13.80 11.88
C ARG A 67 7.29 -13.97 10.42
N THR A 68 6.79 -15.15 10.09
CA THR A 68 6.37 -15.52 8.75
C THR A 68 4.86 -15.77 8.71
N PHE A 69 4.18 -15.09 7.81
CA PHE A 69 2.77 -15.30 7.51
C PHE A 69 2.64 -15.98 6.15
N CYS A 70 1.67 -16.88 6.01
CA CYS A 70 1.28 -17.46 4.76
C CYS A 70 -0.15 -17.03 4.45
N LEU A 71 -0.36 -16.42 3.30
CA LEU A 71 -1.68 -16.21 2.76
C LEU A 71 -1.99 -17.42 1.88
N VAL A 72 -2.98 -18.22 2.29
CA VAL A 72 -3.50 -19.37 1.55
C VAL A 72 -4.81 -18.95 0.89
N PHE A 73 -4.92 -19.19 -0.41
CA PHE A 73 -6.12 -18.93 -1.18
C PHE A 73 -6.88 -20.25 -1.33
N ASP A 74 -8.06 -20.32 -0.74
CA ASP A 74 -8.95 -21.46 -0.87
C ASP A 74 -9.60 -21.42 -2.26
N SER A 75 -9.18 -22.32 -3.14
CA SER A 75 -10.05 -22.87 -4.17
C SER A 75 -10.51 -24.22 -3.63
N THR A 76 -11.82 -24.43 -3.56
CA THR A 76 -12.66 -25.48 -2.94
C THR A 76 -12.16 -26.93 -2.74
N ASP A 77 -10.96 -27.29 -3.16
CA ASP A 77 -10.39 -28.64 -3.06
C ASP A 77 -9.52 -28.89 -1.79
N LEU A 78 -9.39 -27.94 -0.86
CA LEU A 78 -8.38 -28.03 0.22
C LEU A 78 -8.89 -28.29 1.65
N VAL A 79 -10.18 -28.59 1.83
CA VAL A 79 -10.75 -28.83 3.18
C VAL A 79 -10.26 -30.15 3.82
N GLY A 80 -9.53 -31.01 3.08
CA GLY A 80 -9.12 -32.34 3.58
C GLY A 80 -7.72 -32.47 4.22
N CYS A 81 -6.83 -31.47 4.15
CA CYS A 81 -5.40 -31.70 4.37
C CYS A 81 -4.82 -30.82 5.49
N TRP A 82 -4.82 -31.33 6.72
CA TRP A 82 -4.27 -30.62 7.87
C TRP A 82 -2.72 -30.56 7.84
N TRP A 83 -2.21 -29.48 7.24
CA TRP A 83 -1.00 -28.70 7.59
C TRP A 83 0.31 -29.43 7.92
N ARG A 84 0.82 -30.27 7.01
CA ARG A 84 2.26 -30.61 6.96
C ARG A 84 2.96 -30.19 5.67
N ASP A 85 2.22 -30.02 4.59
CA ASP A 85 2.72 -29.56 3.30
C ASP A 85 1.83 -28.40 2.87
N VAL A 86 2.28 -27.15 3.07
CA VAL A 86 1.50 -25.99 2.57
C VAL A 86 1.50 -26.09 1.05
N PRO A 87 0.35 -26.39 0.39
CA PRO A 87 0.36 -26.60 -1.04
C PRO A 87 0.63 -25.27 -1.73
N THR A 88 1.48 -25.31 -2.75
CA THR A 88 1.45 -24.29 -3.79
C THR A 88 0.03 -24.21 -4.37
N PRO A 89 -0.54 -23.01 -4.54
CA PRO A 89 0.12 -21.70 -4.46
C PRO A 89 -0.01 -21.02 -3.08
N ALA A 90 1.14 -20.69 -2.46
CA ALA A 90 1.23 -20.00 -1.19
C ALA A 90 2.07 -18.72 -1.32
N VAL A 91 1.57 -17.60 -0.77
CA VAL A 91 2.36 -16.37 -0.63
C VAL A 91 2.92 -16.31 0.78
N ARG A 92 4.23 -16.09 0.89
CA ARG A 92 4.93 -15.90 2.16
C ARG A 92 5.25 -14.43 2.37
N LEU A 93 4.89 -13.92 3.54
CA LEU A 93 5.22 -12.56 3.98
C LEU A 93 6.16 -12.64 5.17
N SER A 94 7.28 -11.95 5.08
CA SER A 94 8.29 -11.89 6.13
C SER A 94 8.46 -10.47 6.60
N ALA A 95 8.35 -10.25 7.91
CA ALA A 95 8.56 -8.94 8.53
C ALA A 95 9.42 -9.07 9.80
N PRO A 96 10.37 -8.16 10.05
CA PRO A 96 11.09 -8.11 11.31
C PRO A 96 10.11 -7.73 12.41
N ARG A 97 10.35 -8.25 13.61
CA ARG A 97 9.49 -7.98 14.77
C ARG A 97 9.36 -6.51 15.10
N SER A 98 10.41 -5.73 14.87
CA SER A 98 10.39 -4.28 15.05
C SER A 98 9.34 -3.62 14.15
N ALA A 99 9.27 -4.00 12.87
CA ALA A 99 8.24 -3.47 11.97
C ALA A 99 6.83 -3.87 12.44
N LEU A 100 6.63 -5.12 12.88
CA LEU A 100 5.34 -5.56 13.41
C LEU A 100 4.95 -4.82 14.70
N ARG A 101 5.92 -4.57 15.60
CA ARG A 101 5.68 -3.79 16.81
C ARG A 101 5.29 -2.36 16.47
N GLU A 102 5.97 -1.72 15.52
CA GLU A 102 5.64 -0.37 15.07
C GLU A 102 4.22 -0.30 14.49
N VAL A 103 3.79 -1.30 13.72
CA VAL A 103 2.40 -1.38 13.20
C VAL A 103 1.40 -1.56 14.33
N VAL A 104 1.65 -2.50 15.25
CA VAL A 104 0.76 -2.79 16.38
C VAL A 104 0.67 -1.61 17.35
N SER A 105 1.77 -0.88 17.56
CA SER A 105 1.81 0.31 18.40
C SER A 105 1.35 1.57 17.67
N ARG A 106 0.94 1.47 16.40
CA ARG A 106 0.57 2.60 15.52
C ARG A 106 1.69 3.64 15.30
N ALA A 107 2.95 3.29 15.59
CA ALA A 107 4.11 4.15 15.36
C ALA A 107 4.53 4.18 13.88
N ARG A 108 4.17 3.14 13.13
CA ARG A 108 4.28 3.10 11.68
C ARG A 108 3.04 2.42 11.13
N THR A 109 2.75 2.71 9.88
CA THR A 109 1.64 2.09 9.23
C THR A 109 2.01 0.74 8.59
N GLY A 110 1.01 -0.12 8.31
CA GLY A 110 1.23 -1.40 7.65
C GLY A 110 1.82 -1.21 6.25
N SER A 111 1.23 -0.28 5.48
CA SER A 111 1.72 0.03 4.14
C SER A 111 3.08 0.73 4.18
N ALA A 112 3.32 1.63 5.14
CA ALA A 112 4.64 2.26 5.31
C ALA A 112 5.72 1.27 5.77
N ALA A 113 5.38 0.31 6.64
CA ALA A 113 6.29 -0.77 7.01
C ALA A 113 6.70 -1.59 5.78
N VAL A 114 5.75 -1.86 4.91
CA VAL A 114 5.96 -2.58 3.65
C VAL A 114 6.77 -1.78 2.64
N MET A 115 6.39 -0.53 2.41
CA MET A 115 7.08 0.36 1.48
C MET A 115 8.47 0.77 1.96
N SER A 116 8.79 0.62 3.25
CA SER A 116 10.14 0.83 3.79
C SER A 116 11.14 -0.28 3.46
N GLY A 117 10.72 -1.32 2.71
CA GLY A 117 11.57 -2.46 2.36
C GLY A 117 11.84 -3.42 3.53
N ARG A 118 11.23 -3.18 4.70
CA ARG A 118 11.37 -4.05 5.88
C ARG A 118 10.45 -5.27 5.81
N VAL A 119 9.40 -5.23 4.99
CA VAL A 119 8.55 -6.40 4.75
C VAL A 119 8.83 -6.92 3.36
N SER A 120 9.03 -8.24 3.25
CA SER A 120 9.22 -8.93 1.98
C SER A 120 8.07 -9.87 1.70
N ILE A 121 7.84 -10.09 0.40
CA ILE A 121 6.92 -11.08 -0.12
C ILE A 121 7.71 -12.11 -0.94
N ASP A 122 7.36 -13.37 -0.78
CA ASP A 122 7.91 -14.50 -1.51
C ASP A 122 6.79 -15.39 -2.03
N GLY A 123 6.98 -15.97 -3.20
CA GLY A 123 5.97 -16.71 -3.94
C GLY A 123 6.34 -16.77 -5.42
N ASP A 124 5.92 -17.82 -6.12
CA ASP A 124 6.17 -17.92 -7.56
C ASP A 124 5.40 -16.84 -8.35
N ARG A 125 5.84 -16.57 -9.58
CA ARG A 125 5.29 -15.52 -10.43
C ARG A 125 3.77 -15.67 -10.67
N ARG A 126 3.28 -16.91 -10.80
CA ARG A 126 1.85 -17.18 -11.04
C ARG A 126 1.04 -16.89 -9.78
N THR A 127 1.56 -17.26 -8.62
CA THR A 127 0.94 -17.00 -7.32
C THR A 127 0.87 -15.51 -7.01
N LEU A 128 1.96 -14.77 -7.23
CA LEU A 128 1.96 -13.32 -7.05
C LEU A 128 1.01 -12.61 -8.03
N ALA A 129 0.96 -13.06 -9.28
CA ALA A 129 0.01 -12.54 -10.27
C ALA A 129 -1.45 -12.79 -9.87
N ARG A 130 -1.76 -13.96 -9.27
CA ARG A 130 -3.09 -14.26 -8.73
C ARG A 130 -3.46 -13.34 -7.57
N LEU A 131 -2.53 -13.09 -6.65
CA LEU A 131 -2.73 -12.14 -5.55
C LEU A 131 -2.94 -10.71 -6.07
N ALA A 132 -2.21 -10.29 -7.11
CA ALA A 132 -2.46 -9.01 -7.77
C ALA A 132 -3.84 -8.95 -8.42
N ALA A 133 -4.24 -9.98 -9.16
CA ALA A 133 -5.56 -10.04 -9.81
C ALA A 133 -6.73 -10.08 -8.81
N PHE A 134 -6.46 -10.39 -7.53
CA PHE A 134 -7.46 -10.37 -6.49
C PHE A 134 -8.00 -8.96 -6.21
N THR A 135 -7.26 -7.90 -6.56
CA THR A 135 -7.71 -6.50 -6.35
C THR A 135 -9.00 -6.16 -7.09
N ASP A 136 -9.23 -6.77 -8.26
CA ASP A 136 -10.39 -6.46 -9.10
C ASP A 136 -11.64 -7.28 -8.72
N ARG A 137 -11.50 -8.25 -7.82
CA ARG A 137 -12.60 -9.12 -7.37
C ARG A 137 -13.64 -8.30 -6.59
N PRO A 138 -14.95 -8.53 -6.79
CA PRO A 138 -16.01 -7.82 -6.06
C PRO A 138 -15.89 -7.88 -4.53
N ARG A 139 -15.47 -9.03 -4.00
CA ARG A 139 -15.24 -9.20 -2.55
C ARG A 139 -14.12 -8.32 -2.03
N MET A 140 -13.01 -8.21 -2.76
CA MET A 140 -11.91 -7.35 -2.38
C MET A 140 -12.33 -5.89 -2.40
N ARG A 141 -13.05 -5.45 -3.44
CA ARG A 141 -13.63 -4.09 -3.48
C ARG A 141 -14.57 -3.83 -2.32
N SER A 142 -15.42 -4.79 -1.96
CA SER A 142 -16.31 -4.70 -0.79
C SER A 142 -15.53 -4.62 0.53
N TYR A 143 -14.44 -5.38 0.64
CA TYR A 143 -13.54 -5.32 1.80
C TYR A 143 -12.85 -3.95 1.89
N MET A 144 -12.33 -3.43 0.78
CA MET A 144 -11.71 -2.10 0.72
C MET A 144 -12.71 -0.98 1.05
N ALA A 145 -13.94 -1.06 0.55
CA ALA A 145 -15.00 -0.12 0.89
C ALA A 145 -15.30 -0.11 2.40
N ARG A 146 -15.46 -1.29 3.01
CA ARG A 146 -15.66 -1.40 4.46
C ARG A 146 -14.47 -0.87 5.26
N LEU A 147 -13.25 -1.18 4.83
CA LEU A 147 -12.06 -0.59 5.45
C LEU A 147 -12.14 0.94 5.36
N SER A 148 -12.36 1.49 4.16
CA SER A 148 -12.46 2.94 3.93
C SER A 148 -13.49 3.62 4.84
N GLU A 149 -14.69 3.03 4.99
CA GLU A 149 -15.74 3.51 5.91
C GLU A 149 -15.26 3.59 7.36
N MET A 150 -14.54 2.57 7.84
CA MET A 150 -13.99 2.54 9.20
C MET A 150 -12.99 3.66 9.48
N PHE A 151 -12.31 4.18 8.44
CA PHE A 151 -11.37 5.30 8.56
C PHE A 151 -11.97 6.65 8.15
N GLY A 152 -13.21 6.67 7.67
CA GLY A 152 -13.89 7.87 7.18
C GLY A 152 -14.36 8.82 8.28
N SER A 153 -14.50 8.33 9.51
CA SER A 153 -14.94 9.10 10.68
C SER A 153 -13.75 9.67 11.46
N GLU A 154 -13.94 10.79 12.16
CA GLU A 154 -13.11 11.26 13.30
C GLU A 154 -11.99 12.31 13.11
N VAL A 155 -11.94 13.14 12.05
CA VAL A 155 -11.14 14.38 12.18
C VAL A 155 -11.87 15.59 11.59
N PRO A 156 -12.00 16.69 12.35
CA PRO A 156 -12.48 17.96 11.83
C PRO A 156 -11.64 18.39 10.63
N CYS A 157 -12.31 18.69 9.52
CA CYS A 157 -11.66 19.23 8.35
C CYS A 157 -10.94 20.53 8.74
N PRO A 158 -9.63 20.71 8.44
CA PRO A 158 -9.01 22.01 8.59
C PRO A 158 -9.80 23.03 7.74
N PRO A 159 -9.94 24.29 8.20
CA PRO A 159 -10.71 25.28 7.48
C PRO A 159 -10.15 25.46 6.05
N PRO A 160 -11.02 25.71 5.07
CA PRO A 160 -10.60 25.84 3.67
C PRO A 160 -9.57 26.95 3.51
N ALA A 161 -8.54 26.67 2.71
CA ALA A 161 -7.54 27.66 2.34
C ALA A 161 -8.25 28.89 1.72
N PRO A 162 -7.93 30.12 2.17
CA PRO A 162 -8.53 31.32 1.63
C PRO A 162 -8.30 31.42 0.11
N GLY A 163 -9.37 31.58 -0.67
CA GLY A 163 -9.31 31.85 -2.11
C GLY A 163 -9.52 30.65 -3.04
N LEU A 164 -9.67 29.42 -2.54
CA LEU A 164 -10.16 28.32 -3.38
C LEU A 164 -11.68 28.39 -3.54
N ARG A 165 -12.14 28.30 -4.79
CA ARG A 165 -13.56 28.07 -5.08
C ARG A 165 -13.89 26.63 -4.67
N THR A 166 -14.81 26.48 -3.73
CA THR A 166 -15.35 25.17 -3.34
C THR A 166 -15.88 24.43 -4.57
N GLY A 167 -15.46 23.18 -4.76
CA GLY A 167 -15.90 22.33 -5.87
C GLY A 167 -15.06 22.42 -7.17
N SER A 168 -14.03 23.26 -7.24
CA SER A 168 -13.10 23.24 -8.38
C SER A 168 -12.32 21.92 -8.45
N PRO A 169 -12.25 21.23 -9.61
CA PRO A 169 -11.56 19.95 -9.73
C PRO A 169 -10.08 20.01 -9.32
N VAL A 170 -9.57 18.91 -8.80
CA VAL A 170 -8.16 18.75 -8.45
C VAL A 170 -7.50 17.73 -9.36
N VAL A 171 -6.33 18.08 -9.87
CA VAL A 171 -5.42 17.17 -10.56
C VAL A 171 -4.20 16.98 -9.67
N ALA A 172 -4.09 15.79 -9.06
CA ALA A 172 -2.98 15.44 -8.19
C ALA A 172 -1.91 14.69 -8.97
N VAL A 173 -0.65 15.11 -8.89
CA VAL A 173 0.46 14.51 -9.65
C VAL A 173 1.33 13.66 -8.72
N LEU A 174 1.35 12.35 -8.95
CA LEU A 174 2.22 11.46 -8.18
C LEU A 174 3.69 11.66 -8.55
N GLY A 175 4.51 11.84 -7.52
CA GLY A 175 5.95 12.01 -7.65
C GLY A 175 6.67 10.86 -8.36
N SER A 176 7.78 11.19 -9.02
CA SER A 176 8.68 10.24 -9.68
C SER A 176 10.13 10.66 -9.41
N PRO A 177 11.15 9.79 -9.48
CA PRO A 177 12.49 10.17 -9.06
C PRO A 177 13.05 11.41 -9.77
N ASN A 178 13.95 12.12 -9.09
CA ASN A 178 14.79 13.17 -9.64
C ASN A 178 16.27 12.91 -9.30
N ASP A 179 17.18 13.54 -10.04
CA ASP A 179 18.61 13.46 -9.75
C ASP A 179 18.99 14.33 -8.52
N PRO A 180 20.22 14.21 -7.98
CA PRO A 180 20.66 15.02 -6.85
C PRO A 180 20.66 16.54 -7.11
N GLY A 181 20.72 16.97 -8.38
CA GLY A 181 20.63 18.37 -8.79
C GLY A 181 19.19 18.90 -8.85
N GLY A 182 18.19 18.03 -8.69
CA GLY A 182 16.77 18.38 -8.79
C GLY A 182 16.20 18.32 -10.21
N ALA A 183 16.94 17.79 -11.19
CA ALA A 183 16.38 17.55 -12.51
C ALA A 183 15.41 16.36 -12.42
N ILE A 184 14.13 16.63 -12.69
CA ILE A 184 13.10 15.59 -12.64
C ILE A 184 13.26 14.60 -13.79
N SER A 185 12.99 13.32 -13.52
CA SER A 185 13.03 12.27 -14.55
C SER A 185 12.06 12.54 -15.70
N ARG A 186 12.30 11.91 -16.85
CA ARG A 186 11.38 11.99 -17.99
C ARG A 186 9.96 11.56 -17.63
N ILE A 187 9.83 10.54 -16.78
CA ILE A 187 8.55 10.07 -16.24
C ILE A 187 7.83 11.18 -15.46
N ALA A 188 8.56 11.90 -14.59
CA ALA A 188 7.99 13.04 -13.86
C ALA A 188 7.55 14.16 -14.81
N MET A 189 8.34 14.46 -15.85
CA MET A 189 7.98 15.44 -16.88
C MET A 189 6.71 15.06 -17.62
N ASP A 190 6.58 13.82 -18.06
CA ASP A 190 5.39 13.34 -18.78
C ASP A 190 4.14 13.41 -17.89
N ARG A 191 4.25 13.04 -16.60
CA ARG A 191 3.13 13.19 -15.64
C ARG A 191 2.77 14.66 -15.42
N CYS A 192 3.76 15.55 -15.29
CA CYS A 192 3.51 16.99 -15.18
C CYS A 192 2.83 17.54 -16.43
N GLN A 193 3.26 17.10 -17.62
CA GLN A 193 2.66 17.49 -18.90
C GLN A 193 1.19 17.04 -18.98
N ALA A 194 0.90 15.78 -18.66
CA ALA A 194 -0.46 15.25 -18.64
C ALA A 194 -1.35 16.02 -17.66
N ALA A 195 -0.84 16.38 -16.49
CA ALA A 195 -1.57 17.18 -15.52
C ALA A 195 -1.89 18.59 -16.03
N VAL A 196 -0.94 19.25 -16.70
CA VAL A 196 -1.16 20.55 -17.35
C VAL A 196 -2.24 20.45 -18.43
N GLU A 197 -2.21 19.40 -19.25
CA GLU A 197 -3.21 19.16 -20.29
C GLU A 197 -4.61 18.94 -19.71
N LEU A 198 -4.73 18.14 -18.64
CA LEU A 198 -5.99 17.97 -17.91
C LEU A 198 -6.52 19.30 -17.37
N CYS A 199 -5.67 20.13 -16.76
CA CYS A 199 -6.08 21.44 -16.29
C CYS A 199 -6.46 22.42 -17.41
N ARG A 200 -5.92 22.27 -18.62
CA ARG A 200 -6.30 23.09 -19.78
C ARG A 200 -7.69 22.73 -20.29
N VAL A 201 -8.05 21.46 -20.29
CA VAL A 201 -9.38 21.00 -20.73
C VAL A 201 -10.44 21.09 -19.64
N GLN A 202 -10.04 21.31 -18.38
CA GLN A 202 -10.94 21.55 -17.24
C GLN A 202 -10.72 22.96 -16.66
N PRO A 203 -11.35 24.01 -17.24
CA PRO A 203 -11.22 25.37 -16.74
C PRO A 203 -11.59 25.47 -15.26
N GLY A 204 -10.66 25.95 -14.44
CA GLY A 204 -10.87 26.05 -12.98
C GLY A 204 -10.23 24.92 -12.19
N ALA A 205 -9.70 23.88 -12.84
CA ALA A 205 -8.95 22.85 -12.15
C ALA A 205 -7.67 23.41 -11.48
N HIS A 206 -7.32 22.81 -10.35
CA HIS A 206 -6.14 23.11 -9.55
C HIS A 206 -5.20 21.91 -9.48
N LEU A 207 -3.93 22.17 -9.21
CA LEU A 207 -2.88 21.17 -9.09
C LEU A 207 -2.54 20.91 -7.62
N VAL A 208 -2.39 19.64 -7.28
CA VAL A 208 -1.70 19.19 -6.08
C VAL A 208 -0.47 18.40 -6.49
N LEU A 209 0.71 18.79 -6.02
CA LEU A 209 1.96 18.13 -6.40
C LEU A 209 2.46 17.29 -5.22
N THR A 210 2.85 16.04 -5.47
CA THR A 210 3.34 15.15 -4.42
C THR A 210 4.84 14.86 -4.56
N GLY A 211 5.41 14.31 -3.49
CA GLY A 211 6.80 13.88 -3.40
C GLY A 211 7.63 14.78 -2.50
N GLY A 212 8.17 14.18 -1.44
CA GLY A 212 9.16 14.75 -0.52
C GLY A 212 10.57 14.27 -0.85
N PHE A 213 11.23 13.63 0.11
CA PHE A 213 12.61 13.17 0.05
C PHE A 213 12.70 11.63 0.16
N GLY A 214 13.77 11.04 -0.38
CA GLY A 214 14.06 9.62 -0.20
C GLY A 214 15.31 9.16 -0.93
N ALA A 215 16.05 8.21 -0.33
CA ALA A 215 17.35 7.75 -0.85
C ALA A 215 17.30 7.20 -2.27
N GLN A 216 16.16 6.64 -2.69
CA GLN A 216 15.94 6.08 -4.03
C GLN A 216 14.96 6.92 -4.87
N PHE A 217 14.60 8.11 -4.40
CA PHE A 217 13.55 8.94 -4.97
C PHE A 217 14.02 10.38 -5.22
N ASN A 218 14.39 11.08 -4.15
CA ASN A 218 14.85 12.46 -4.20
C ASN A 218 15.88 12.70 -3.10
N THR A 219 17.13 12.88 -3.51
CA THR A 219 18.29 13.18 -2.65
C THR A 219 18.78 14.62 -2.78
N SER A 220 18.03 15.47 -3.49
CA SER A 220 18.36 16.89 -3.62
C SER A 220 18.06 17.67 -2.33
N SER A 221 18.40 18.95 -2.31
CA SER A 221 18.16 19.86 -1.17
C SER A 221 16.71 20.33 -1.03
N GLN A 222 15.84 19.98 -1.98
CA GLN A 222 14.44 20.44 -2.02
C GLN A 222 13.49 19.28 -2.26
N PRO A 223 12.26 19.31 -1.72
CA PRO A 223 11.30 18.24 -1.90
C PRO A 223 10.89 18.14 -3.38
N HIS A 224 10.52 16.92 -3.80
CA HIS A 224 10.30 16.61 -5.21
C HIS A 224 9.22 17.50 -5.84
N TRP A 225 8.16 17.82 -5.09
CA TRP A 225 7.07 18.68 -5.56
C TRP A 225 7.56 20.07 -6.03
N GLN A 226 8.64 20.62 -5.45
CA GLN A 226 9.20 21.92 -5.85
C GLN A 226 9.84 21.86 -7.24
N HIS A 227 10.49 20.74 -7.56
CA HIS A 227 11.07 20.53 -8.89
C HIS A 227 9.98 20.41 -9.95
N CYS A 228 8.90 19.69 -9.66
CA CYS A 228 7.71 19.62 -10.51
C CYS A 228 7.06 21.00 -10.69
N ALA A 229 6.88 21.76 -9.60
CA ALA A 229 6.31 23.11 -9.65
C ALA A 229 7.13 24.04 -10.55
N ARG A 230 8.47 24.03 -10.42
CA ARG A 230 9.37 24.77 -11.31
C ARG A 230 9.21 24.36 -12.76
N TRP A 231 9.23 23.06 -13.04
CA TRP A 231 9.10 22.55 -14.40
C TRP A 231 7.79 23.00 -15.07
N ILE A 232 6.68 22.93 -14.33
CA ILE A 232 5.34 23.34 -14.79
C ILE A 232 5.27 24.86 -15.02
N THR A 233 5.69 25.66 -14.03
CA THR A 233 5.59 27.13 -14.09
C THR A 233 6.44 27.74 -15.20
N GLN A 234 7.56 27.11 -15.58
CA GLN A 234 8.36 27.51 -16.73
C GLN A 234 7.68 27.25 -18.09
N ARG A 235 6.71 26.33 -18.16
CA ARG A 235 6.08 25.86 -19.41
C ARG A 235 4.62 26.25 -19.56
N TRP A 236 3.98 26.62 -18.45
CA TRP A 236 2.58 27.04 -18.45
C TRP A 236 2.42 28.36 -17.70
N ALA A 237 2.27 29.43 -18.48
CA ALA A 237 2.03 30.77 -17.95
C ALA A 237 0.81 30.77 -17.02
N GLY A 238 0.98 31.33 -15.82
CA GLY A 238 -0.06 31.36 -14.80
C GLY A 238 -0.19 30.07 -13.98
N ALA A 239 0.58 29.00 -14.22
CA ALA A 239 0.43 27.78 -13.43
C ALA A 239 0.66 27.97 -11.92
N GLY A 240 1.40 29.01 -11.52
CA GLY A 240 1.71 29.29 -10.10
C GLY A 240 0.47 29.45 -9.21
N HIS A 241 -0.62 30.05 -9.71
CA HIS A 241 -1.90 30.20 -8.98
C HIS A 241 -2.79 28.95 -9.08
N ARG A 242 -2.44 28.01 -9.97
CA ARG A 242 -3.17 26.75 -10.14
C ARG A 242 -2.68 25.70 -9.15
N ILE A 243 -1.42 25.77 -8.70
CA ILE A 243 -0.87 24.87 -7.69
C ILE A 243 -1.35 25.32 -6.31
N VAL A 244 -2.29 24.57 -5.74
CA VAL A 244 -2.96 24.90 -4.47
C VAL A 244 -2.47 24.09 -3.29
N GLY A 245 -1.86 22.93 -3.57
CA GLY A 245 -1.35 22.03 -2.54
C GLY A 245 -0.04 21.38 -2.96
N ALA A 246 0.77 21.08 -1.95
CA ALA A 246 1.97 20.28 -2.07
C ALA A 246 2.04 19.27 -0.92
N VAL A 247 2.57 18.09 -1.23
CA VAL A 247 2.60 16.96 -0.32
C VAL A 247 4.03 16.41 -0.26
N GLU A 248 4.65 16.49 0.91
CA GLU A 248 6.00 15.93 1.16
C GLU A 248 5.92 14.46 1.59
N SER A 249 5.48 13.62 0.66
CA SER A 249 5.34 12.17 0.83
C SER A 249 6.64 11.39 0.59
N ARG A 250 6.75 10.22 1.22
CA ARG A 250 7.90 9.31 1.06
C ARG A 250 7.63 8.14 0.12
N HIS A 251 6.36 7.79 -0.09
CA HIS A 251 5.94 6.66 -0.91
C HIS A 251 4.47 6.79 -1.34
N THR A 252 4.05 5.97 -2.31
CA THR A 252 2.72 6.03 -2.95
C THR A 252 1.54 6.05 -1.97
N TYR A 253 1.59 5.29 -0.88
CA TYR A 253 0.52 5.33 0.13
C TYR A 253 0.38 6.73 0.75
N GLU A 254 1.50 7.36 1.10
CA GLU A 254 1.51 8.70 1.68
C GLU A 254 1.10 9.76 0.65
N ASP A 255 1.48 9.60 -0.61
CA ASP A 255 0.98 10.47 -1.68
C ASP A 255 -0.56 10.54 -1.63
N ILE A 256 -1.21 9.39 -1.70
CA ILE A 256 -2.66 9.31 -1.81
C ILE A 256 -3.34 9.73 -0.50
N PHE A 257 -2.82 9.26 0.62
CA PHE A 257 -3.35 9.61 1.94
C PHE A 257 -3.30 11.13 2.17
N LEU A 258 -2.18 11.78 1.89
CA LEU A 258 -2.03 13.22 2.11
C LEU A 258 -2.78 14.04 1.04
N VAL A 259 -2.85 13.57 -0.21
CA VAL A 259 -3.72 14.16 -1.24
C VAL A 259 -5.17 14.18 -0.78
N ARG A 260 -5.66 13.10 -0.17
CA ARG A 260 -7.01 13.07 0.42
C ARG A 260 -7.21 14.14 1.47
N GLU A 261 -6.24 14.33 2.38
CA GLU A 261 -6.37 15.35 3.42
C GLU A 261 -6.37 16.76 2.81
N VAL A 262 -5.57 17.02 1.76
CA VAL A 262 -5.65 18.26 0.97
C VAL A 262 -7.03 18.42 0.34
N VAL A 263 -7.52 17.41 -0.38
CA VAL A 263 -8.81 17.43 -1.09
C VAL A 263 -9.96 17.67 -0.11
N ARG A 264 -9.94 17.02 1.06
CA ARG A 264 -10.93 17.27 2.12
C ARG A 264 -10.89 18.71 2.61
N SER A 265 -9.69 19.26 2.88
CA SER A 265 -9.52 20.64 3.34
C SER A 265 -10.12 21.68 2.40
N ILE A 266 -10.22 21.38 1.10
CA ILE A 266 -10.78 22.29 0.09
C ILE A 266 -12.23 21.95 -0.31
N GLY A 267 -12.92 21.15 0.50
CA GLY A 267 -14.34 20.84 0.32
C GLY A 267 -14.63 19.63 -0.58
N SER A 268 -13.71 18.68 -0.66
CA SER A 268 -13.87 17.40 -1.39
C SER A 268 -14.30 17.54 -2.85
N PRO A 269 -13.59 18.33 -3.68
CA PRO A 269 -13.87 18.42 -5.10
C PRO A 269 -13.59 17.09 -5.84
N PRO A 270 -14.10 16.95 -7.07
CA PRO A 270 -13.67 15.88 -7.96
C PRO A 270 -12.14 15.87 -8.11
N VAL A 271 -11.53 14.70 -7.99
CA VAL A 271 -10.06 14.55 -8.03
C VAL A 271 -9.64 13.53 -9.08
N THR A 272 -8.63 13.88 -9.86
CA THR A 272 -7.94 12.99 -10.80
C THR A 272 -6.48 12.86 -10.38
N VAL A 273 -6.03 11.63 -10.16
CA VAL A 273 -4.65 11.31 -9.80
C VAL A 273 -3.88 10.89 -11.05
N VAL A 274 -2.88 11.68 -11.42
CA VAL A 274 -1.98 11.43 -12.54
C VAL A 274 -0.82 10.55 -12.08
N THR A 275 -0.65 9.42 -12.76
CA THR A 275 0.40 8.43 -12.50
C THR A 275 0.88 7.81 -13.81
N SER A 276 1.90 6.94 -13.75
CA SER A 276 2.33 6.17 -14.92
C SER A 276 1.43 4.97 -15.18
N ASP A 277 1.30 4.58 -16.45
CA ASP A 277 0.56 3.40 -16.91
C ASP A 277 0.96 2.10 -16.18
N TYR A 278 2.26 1.82 -16.06
CA TYR A 278 2.77 0.65 -15.36
C TYR A 278 2.43 0.67 -13.85
N HIS A 279 2.24 1.85 -13.25
CA HIS A 279 1.98 2.05 -11.82
C HIS A 279 0.48 2.13 -11.48
N ALA A 280 -0.38 2.28 -12.50
CA ALA A 280 -1.80 2.61 -12.33
C ALA A 280 -2.59 1.57 -11.51
N ALA A 281 -2.31 0.27 -11.66
CA ALA A 281 -3.00 -0.78 -10.93
C ALA A 281 -2.79 -0.67 -9.41
N ARG A 282 -1.55 -0.41 -8.97
CA ARG A 282 -1.23 -0.22 -7.56
C ARG A 282 -1.82 1.07 -7.00
N VAL A 283 -1.79 2.15 -7.77
CA VAL A 283 -2.44 3.41 -7.40
C VAL A 283 -3.94 3.22 -7.23
N ARG A 284 -4.61 2.49 -8.14
CA ARG A 284 -6.04 2.25 -8.07
C ARG A 284 -6.45 1.49 -6.80
N LEU A 285 -5.71 0.43 -6.44
CA LEU A 285 -5.92 -0.27 -5.18
C LEU A 285 -5.86 0.67 -3.97
N LEU A 286 -4.88 1.57 -3.95
CA LEU A 286 -4.70 2.52 -2.85
C LEU A 286 -5.76 3.62 -2.84
N LEU A 287 -6.25 4.05 -4.00
CA LEU A 287 -7.37 4.98 -4.08
C LEU A 287 -8.66 4.34 -3.59
N ASP A 288 -8.97 3.11 -3.99
CA ASP A 288 -10.16 2.38 -3.51
C ASP A 288 -10.17 2.27 -1.97
N LEU A 289 -8.99 2.19 -1.34
CA LEU A 289 -8.83 2.15 0.11
C LEU A 289 -8.95 3.53 0.78
N LEU A 290 -8.41 4.57 0.16
CA LEU A 290 -8.18 5.85 0.85
C LEU A 290 -9.05 6.99 0.34
N LEU A 291 -9.27 7.06 -0.97
CA LEU A 291 -9.92 8.15 -1.70
C LEU A 291 -10.72 7.56 -2.88
N PRO A 292 -11.76 6.74 -2.61
CA PRO A 292 -12.45 5.94 -3.62
C PRO A 292 -13.17 6.77 -4.70
N GLU A 293 -13.45 8.04 -4.42
CA GLU A 293 -14.04 8.99 -5.35
C GLU A 293 -13.06 9.49 -6.42
N ALA A 294 -11.76 9.19 -6.28
CA ALA A 294 -10.73 9.64 -7.20
C ALA A 294 -10.71 8.86 -8.52
N ALA A 295 -10.53 9.59 -9.63
CA ALA A 295 -10.17 8.99 -10.91
C ALA A 295 -8.66 8.78 -11.03
N VAL A 296 -8.24 7.79 -11.82
CA VAL A 296 -6.82 7.58 -12.20
C VAL A 296 -6.64 8.03 -13.65
N HIS A 297 -5.64 8.87 -13.89
CA HIS A 297 -5.12 9.16 -15.22
C HIS A 297 -3.77 8.48 -15.40
N ALA A 298 -3.74 7.45 -16.25
CA ALA A 298 -2.56 6.66 -16.56
C ALA A 298 -1.79 7.26 -17.75
N THR A 299 -0.65 7.89 -17.46
CA THR A 299 0.23 8.52 -18.44
C THR A 299 1.19 7.49 -19.05
N THR A 300 1.30 7.49 -20.37
CA THR A 300 2.30 6.70 -21.10
C THR A 300 3.61 7.46 -21.23
N HIS A 301 4.71 6.72 -21.37
CA HIS A 301 6.06 7.26 -21.41
C HIS A 301 6.77 6.79 -22.69
N PRO A 302 6.51 7.40 -23.86
CA PRO A 302 7.01 6.88 -25.13
C PRO A 302 8.52 6.96 -25.30
N THR A 303 9.19 7.80 -24.49
CA THR A 303 10.63 8.08 -24.60
C THR A 303 11.48 7.31 -23.59
N ILE A 304 10.89 6.47 -22.72
CA ILE A 304 11.69 5.55 -21.91
C ILE A 304 12.05 4.34 -22.75
N ASP A 305 13.29 3.86 -22.60
CA ASP A 305 13.73 2.68 -23.34
C ASP A 305 13.09 1.39 -22.81
N HIS A 306 13.26 0.31 -23.58
CA HIS A 306 12.68 -0.99 -23.25
C HIS A 306 13.27 -1.63 -21.98
N ASP A 307 14.52 -1.32 -21.62
CA ASP A 307 15.16 -1.89 -20.43
C ASP A 307 14.61 -1.26 -19.16
N GLU A 308 14.51 0.06 -19.14
CA GLU A 308 13.89 0.80 -18.04
C GLU A 308 12.40 0.45 -17.93
N ARG A 309 11.67 0.33 -19.04
CA ARG A 309 10.28 -0.16 -19.01
C ARG A 309 10.17 -1.54 -18.36
N ARG A 310 11.02 -2.50 -18.76
CA ARG A 310 11.05 -3.84 -18.15
C ARG A 310 11.39 -3.81 -16.67
N ARG A 311 12.28 -2.93 -16.25
CA ARG A 311 12.66 -2.75 -14.84
C ARG A 311 11.47 -2.23 -14.02
N LEU A 312 10.74 -1.24 -14.54
CA LEU A 312 9.55 -0.67 -13.90
C LEU A 312 8.42 -1.69 -13.79
N ASP A 313 8.12 -2.41 -14.88
CA ASP A 313 7.12 -3.48 -14.87
C ASP A 313 7.49 -4.59 -13.87
N ARG A 314 8.77 -4.95 -13.78
CA ARG A 314 9.26 -5.92 -12.79
C ARG A 314 9.12 -5.40 -11.37
N HIS A 315 9.41 -4.13 -11.12
CA HIS A 315 9.20 -3.51 -9.81
C HIS A 315 7.73 -3.62 -9.40
N GLU A 316 6.80 -3.23 -10.27
CA GLU A 316 5.37 -3.27 -9.99
C GLU A 316 4.82 -4.69 -9.82
N SER A 317 5.33 -5.66 -10.59
CA SER A 317 4.96 -7.08 -10.45
C SER A 317 5.23 -7.67 -9.06
N ARG A 318 6.11 -7.03 -8.27
CA ARG A 318 6.37 -7.39 -6.86
C ARG A 318 5.68 -6.43 -5.90
N ALA A 319 5.68 -5.13 -6.21
CA ALA A 319 5.15 -4.10 -5.33
C ALA A 319 3.62 -4.19 -5.16
N LEU A 320 2.87 -4.48 -6.22
CA LEU A 320 1.41 -4.62 -6.15
C LEU A 320 1.00 -5.80 -5.24
N PRO A 321 1.42 -7.06 -5.49
CA PRO A 321 1.09 -8.17 -4.60
C PRO A 321 1.50 -7.91 -3.14
N LEU A 322 2.68 -7.32 -2.93
CA LEU A 322 3.16 -6.94 -1.60
C LEU A 322 2.22 -5.92 -0.92
N THR A 323 1.70 -4.95 -1.69
CA THR A 323 0.72 -3.97 -1.20
C THR A 323 -0.59 -4.65 -0.81
N VAL A 324 -1.12 -5.54 -1.66
CA VAL A 324 -2.35 -6.29 -1.39
C VAL A 324 -2.21 -7.10 -0.10
N ALA A 325 -1.12 -7.85 0.00
CA ALA A 325 -0.76 -8.63 1.17
C ALA A 325 -0.68 -7.77 2.45
N ALA A 326 -0.04 -6.60 2.36
CA ALA A 326 0.06 -5.66 3.46
C ALA A 326 -1.31 -5.19 3.93
N THR A 327 -2.18 -4.76 3.00
CA THR A 327 -3.53 -4.29 3.32
C THR A 327 -4.39 -5.39 3.94
N LEU A 328 -4.24 -6.63 3.49
CA LEU A 328 -4.94 -7.78 4.10
C LEU A 328 -4.45 -8.10 5.51
N LEU A 329 -3.13 -8.01 5.75
CA LEU A 329 -2.55 -8.35 7.07
C LEU A 329 -2.70 -7.24 8.10
N PHE A 330 -2.56 -5.99 7.70
CA PHE A 330 -2.44 -4.86 8.61
C PHE A 330 -3.67 -3.95 8.60
N GLY A 331 -4.61 -4.14 7.67
CA GLY A 331 -5.73 -3.23 7.46
C GLY A 331 -5.29 -1.93 6.78
N ALA A 332 -6.16 -0.91 6.80
CA ALA A 332 -5.75 0.43 6.41
C ALA A 332 -4.97 1.10 7.55
N ASP A 333 -4.14 2.05 7.16
CA ASP A 333 -3.18 2.60 8.07
C ASP A 333 -3.78 3.66 9.00
N PRO A 334 -3.41 3.69 10.29
CA PRO A 334 -3.73 4.82 11.15
C PRO A 334 -3.09 6.09 10.58
N ARG A 335 -3.75 7.23 10.76
CA ARG A 335 -3.25 8.53 10.27
C ARG A 335 -1.84 8.77 10.83
N PRO A 336 -0.80 8.95 10.02
CA PRO A 336 0.46 9.47 10.51
C PRO A 336 0.23 10.84 11.15
N GLY A 337 1.04 11.19 12.16
CA GLY A 337 1.12 12.57 12.59
C GLY A 337 1.47 13.46 11.38
N MET A 338 0.83 14.62 11.27
CA MET A 338 1.04 15.53 10.14
C MET A 338 1.13 16.97 10.64
N SER A 339 1.94 17.76 9.94
CA SER A 339 1.89 19.22 10.01
C SER A 339 1.28 19.77 8.73
N LEU A 340 0.33 20.70 8.89
CA LEU A 340 -0.20 21.52 7.81
C LEU A 340 0.41 22.92 7.91
N ASP A 341 1.03 23.37 6.83
CA ASP A 341 1.66 24.68 6.71
C ASP A 341 1.10 25.44 5.49
N VAL A 342 1.25 26.75 5.47
CA VAL A 342 0.89 27.61 4.33
C VAL A 342 2.16 28.29 3.81
N ASP A 343 2.68 27.80 2.69
CA ASP A 343 3.88 28.35 2.05
C ASP A 343 3.52 29.01 0.71
N GLY A 344 3.75 30.32 0.62
CA GLY A 344 3.47 31.08 -0.60
C GLY A 344 2.01 31.00 -1.08
N GLY A 345 1.05 30.88 -0.15
CA GLY A 345 -0.38 30.73 -0.45
C GLY A 345 -0.82 29.31 -0.83
N ARG A 346 0.02 28.30 -0.60
CA ARG A 346 -0.27 26.89 -0.89
C ARG A 346 -0.33 26.08 0.40
N LEU A 347 -1.21 25.10 0.45
CA LEU A 347 -1.24 24.12 1.54
C LEU A 347 -0.07 23.15 1.38
N VAL A 348 0.82 23.08 2.37
CA VAL A 348 1.93 22.13 2.39
C VAL A 348 1.70 21.14 3.53
N LEU A 349 1.54 19.86 3.20
CA LEU A 349 1.43 18.80 4.19
C LEU A 349 2.73 18.02 4.28
N ARG A 350 3.17 17.79 5.52
CA ARG A 350 4.35 16.99 5.84
C ARG A 350 4.00 15.95 6.90
N PRO A 351 4.50 14.70 6.81
CA PRO A 351 4.50 13.78 7.93
C PRO A 351 5.33 14.35 9.10
N LEU A 352 4.87 14.15 10.34
CA LEU A 352 5.65 14.47 11.55
C LEU A 352 6.81 13.49 11.78
#